data_AF-A0A9E1T3X1-F1
#
_entry.id   AF-A0A9E1T3X1-F1
#
_cell.length_a   1.000
_cell.length_b   1.000
_cell.length_c   1.000
_cell.angle_alpha   90.00
_cell.angle_beta   90.00
_cell.angle_gamma   90.00
#
_symmetry.space_group_name_H-M   'P 1'
#
loop_
_entity.id
_entity.type
_entity.pdbx_description
1 polymer ?
#
loop_
_entity_poly.entity_id
_entity_poly.type
_entity_poly.pdbx_seq_one_letter_code
_entity_poly.pdbx_strand_id
1 'polypeptide(L)' 'FWKVEHGRITDNWVMVDFPHVLAQLGVDVFNGEGWEAFDRGDKVAPRPQT' A
#
# COMPACT_ATOMS: atom_id res chain seq x y z
N PHE A 1 -8.54 -8.09 12.74
CA PHE A 1 -9.65 -8.55 13.61
C PHE A 1 -9.88 -10.03 13.33
N TRP A 2 -10.23 -10.83 14.33
CA TRP A 2 -10.49 -12.28 14.16
C TRP A 2 -11.97 -12.56 14.29
N LYS A 3 -12.53 -13.34 13.35
CA LYS A 3 -13.84 -13.96 13.56
C LYS A 3 -13.64 -15.19 14.43
N VAL A 4 -14.37 -15.24 15.55
CA VAL A 4 -14.34 -16.36 16.48
C VAL A 4 -15.72 -16.97 16.53
N GLU A 5 -15.82 -18.27 16.26
CA GLU A 5 -17.05 -19.06 16.38
C GLU A 5 -16.75 -20.34 17.16
N HIS A 6 -17.66 -20.74 18.06
CA HIS A 6 -17.49 -21.90 18.93
C HIS A 6 -16.16 -21.91 19.73
N GLY A 7 -15.72 -20.72 20.14
CA GLY A 7 -14.48 -20.56 20.91
C GLY A 7 -13.19 -20.75 20.11
N ARG A 8 -13.26 -20.81 18.78
CA ARG A 8 -12.08 -20.92 17.89
C ARG A 8 -12.08 -19.81 16.85
N ILE A 9 -10.89 -19.40 16.41
CA ILE A 9 -10.74 -18.46 15.30
C ILE A 9 -11.13 -19.18 14.00
N THR A 10 -12.12 -18.66 13.30
CA THR A 10 -12.51 -19.15 11.97
C THR A 10 -11.94 -18.31 10.85
N ASP A 11 -11.77 -17.00 11.08
CA ASP A 11 -11.24 -16.08 10.08
C ASP A 11 -10.22 -15.12 10.71
N ASN A 12 -9.11 -14.94 10.01
CA ASN A 12 -8.07 -13.98 10.36
C ASN A 12 -7.81 -13.09 9.14
N TRP A 13 -8.49 -11.96 9.08
CA TRP A 13 -8.23 -10.97 8.04
C TRP A 13 -7.01 -10.12 8.40
N VAL A 14 -6.04 -10.14 7.51
CA VAL A 14 -4.81 -9.35 7.59
C VAL A 14 -4.74 -8.48 6.36
N MET A 15 -4.66 -7.17 6.57
CA MET A 15 -4.31 -6.23 5.51
C MET A 15 -2.79 -6.15 5.43
N VAL A 16 -2.24 -6.41 4.25
CA VAL A 16 -0.80 -6.32 4.00
C VAL A 16 -0.56 -5.21 2.99
N ASP A 17 0.29 -4.26 3.36
CA ASP A 17 0.80 -3.25 2.45
C ASP A 17 1.91 -3.87 1.58
N PHE A 18 1.49 -4.52 0.49
CA PHE A 18 2.41 -5.15 -0.46
C PHE A 18 3.38 -4.15 -1.11
N PRO A 19 2.93 -2.95 -1.55
CA PRO A 19 3.86 -1.94 -2.06
C PRO A 19 4.98 -1.62 -1.07
N HIS A 20 4.66 -1.39 0.21
CA HIS A 20 5.68 -1.08 1.20
C HIS A 20 6.63 -2.25 1.47
N VAL A 21 6.11 -3.49 1.53
CA VAL A 21 6.93 -4.69 1.69
C VAL A 21 7.90 -4.85 0.51
N LEU A 22 7.44 -4.65 -0.73
CA LEU A 22 8.29 -4.74 -1.91
C LEU A 22 9.37 -3.65 -1.92
N ALA A 23 9.04 -2.43 -1.49
CA ALA A 23 10.01 -1.35 -1.34
C ALA A 23 11.13 -1.70 -0.34
N GLN A 24 10.80 -2.34 0.79
CA GLN A 24 11.80 -2.82 1.75
C GLN A 24 12.74 -3.88 1.15
N LEU A 25 12.24 -4.68 0.21
CA LEU A 25 13.03 -5.67 -0.53
C LEU A 25 13.79 -5.05 -1.72
N GLY A 26 13.72 -3.74 -1.92
CA GLY A 26 14.37 -3.03 -3.01
C GLY A 26 13.65 -3.18 -4.36
N VAL A 27 12.40 -3.61 -4.37
CA VAL A 27 11.57 -3.74 -5.58
C VAL A 27 10.61 -2.55 -5.67
N ASP A 28 10.75 -1.77 -6.74
CA ASP A 28 9.78 -0.73 -7.08
C ASP A 28 8.65 -1.33 -7.94
N VAL A 29 7.50 -1.58 -7.32
CA VAL A 29 6.32 -2.15 -8.00
C VAL A 29 5.61 -1.16 -8.92
N PHE A 30 5.92 0.14 -8.80
CA PHE A 30 5.33 1.20 -9.61
C PHE A 30 6.25 1.69 -10.72
N ASN A 31 7.47 1.14 -10.85
CA ASN A 31 8.41 1.45 -11.91
C ASN A 31 8.66 2.97 -12.08
N GLY A 32 8.89 3.68 -10.98
CA GLY A 32 9.11 5.12 -10.93
C GLY A 32 7.85 5.99 -11.01
N GLU A 33 6.67 5.38 -11.12
CA GLU A 33 5.38 6.08 -11.16
C GLU A 33 4.69 6.15 -9.79
N GLY A 34 5.41 5.80 -8.72
CA GLY A 34 4.94 5.94 -7.34
C GLY A 34 4.77 7.40 -6.90
N TRP A 35 4.04 7.59 -5.80
CA TRP A 35 3.74 8.92 -5.25
C TRP A 35 4.98 9.67 -4.75
N GLU A 36 6.04 8.93 -4.49
CA GLU A 36 7.32 9.46 -4.03
C GLU A 36 7.92 10.44 -5.04
N ALA A 37 7.56 10.33 -6.33
CA ALA A 37 7.95 11.32 -7.34
C ALA A 37 7.34 12.71 -7.08
N PHE A 38 6.16 12.79 -6.48
CA PHE A 38 5.56 14.06 -6.07
C PHE A 38 6.14 14.55 -4.74
N ASP A 39 6.36 13.65 -3.78
CA ASP A 39 6.91 13.98 -2.46
C ASP A 39 8.34 14.54 -2.55
N ARG A 40 9.16 14.01 -3.46
CA ARG A 40 10.51 14.51 -3.75
C ARG A 40 10.52 15.78 -4.61
N GLY A 41 9.39 16.12 -5.25
CA GLY A 41 9.28 17.25 -6.18
C GLY A 41 9.73 16.95 -7.61
N ASP A 42 9.91 15.67 -7.99
CA ASP A 42 10.26 15.25 -9.35
C ASP A 42 9.10 15.46 -10.34
N LYS A 43 7.84 15.37 -9.86
CA LYS A 43 6.61 15.54 -10.64
C LYS A 43 5.64 16.52 -9.95
N VAL A 44 4.81 17.21 -10.74
CA VAL A 44 3.73 18.07 -10.24
C VAL A 44 2.41 17.30 -10.25
N ALA A 45 1.75 17.19 -9.10
CA ALA A 45 0.48 16.48 -8.99
C ALA A 45 -0.64 17.18 -9.79
N PRO A 46 -1.50 16.42 -10.51
CA PRO A 46 -2.61 17.01 -11.24
C PRO A 46 -3.59 17.68 -10.27
N ARG A 47 -4.13 18.83 -10.68
CA ARG A 47 -5.19 19.52 -9.93
C ARG A 47 -6.55 19.25 -10.58
N PRO A 48 -7.63 19.12 -9.80
CA PRO A 48 -8.98 19.02 -10.36
C PRO A 48 -9.24 20.20 -11.30
N GLN A 49 -9.84 19.93 -12.46
CA GLN A 49 -10.39 21.00 -13.29
C GLN A 49 -11.74 21.39 -12.69
N THR A 50 -11.88 22.69 -12.38
CA THR A 50 -13.10 23.31 -11.84
C THR A 50 -14.31 23.08 -12.73
#